data_AF-A0A392SXF3-F1
#
_entry.id   AF-A0A392SXF3-F1
#
_cell.length_a   1.000
_cell.length_b   1.000
_cell.length_c   1.000
_cell.angle_alpha   90.00
_cell.angle_beta   90.00
_cell.angle_gamma   90.00
#
_symmetry.space_group_name_H-M   'P 1'
#
loop_
_entity.id
_entity.type
_entity.pdbx_description
1 polymer ?
#
loop_
_entity_poly.entity_id
_entity_poly.type
_entity_poly.pdbx_seq_one_letter_code
_entity_poly.pdbx_strand_id
1 'polypeptide(L)' 'MEKEGGFINRPPILDGSNYDYWKSRMTAFLKSLDSKTWKAVLKGWDHPVMVDK' A
#
# COMPACT_ATOMS: atom_id res chain seq x y z
N MET A 1 -3.81 6.63 -22.90
CA MET A 1 -4.09 6.23 -21.51
C MET A 1 -3.48 4.86 -21.31
N GLU A 2 -2.28 4.82 -20.75
CA GLU A 2 -1.53 3.57 -20.58
C GLU A 2 -2.27 2.67 -19.60
N LYS A 3 -2.63 1.47 -20.08
CA LYS A 3 -3.32 0.45 -19.32
C LYS A 3 -2.38 -0.02 -18.20
N GLU A 4 -2.73 0.27 -16.95
CA GLU A 4 -2.00 -0.12 -15.73
C GLU A 4 -2.07 -1.65 -15.45
N GLY A 5 -1.93 -2.46 -16.48
CA GLY A 5 -1.79 -3.90 -16.39
C GLY A 5 -0.32 -4.27 -16.30
N GLY A 6 0.17 -4.60 -15.10
CA GLY A 6 1.38 -5.43 -14.98
C GLY A 6 2.23 -5.22 -13.73
N PHE A 7 2.31 -4.02 -13.18
CA PHE A 7 3.31 -3.74 -12.14
C PHE A 7 2.68 -3.75 -10.75
N ILE A 8 2.92 -4.84 -10.01
CA ILE A 8 2.65 -4.95 -8.56
C ILE A 8 3.62 -4.06 -7.75
N ASN A 9 4.58 -3.41 -8.41
CA ASN A 9 5.55 -2.49 -7.82
C ASN A 9 5.12 -1.01 -7.91
N ARG A 10 3.96 -0.70 -8.51
CA ARG A 10 3.45 0.67 -8.60
C ARG A 10 2.16 0.80 -7.79
N PRO A 11 2.02 1.84 -6.95
CA PRO A 11 0.78 2.08 -6.24
C PRO A 11 -0.35 2.40 -7.24
N PRO A 12 -1.56 1.82 -7.08
CA PRO A 12 -2.70 2.12 -7.94
C PRO A 12 -3.24 3.53 -7.68
N ILE A 13 -3.66 4.22 -8.73
CA ILE A 13 -4.25 5.56 -8.64
C ILE A 13 -5.71 5.46 -8.19
N LEU A 14 -6.10 6.27 -7.19
CA LEU A 14 -7.49 6.41 -6.79
C LEU A 14 -8.17 7.47 -7.68
N ASP A 15 -8.86 7.01 -8.72
CA ASP A 15 -9.60 7.86 -9.68
C ASP A 15 -11.09 7.99 -9.36
N GLY A 16 -11.59 7.21 -8.37
CA GLY A 16 -12.98 7.21 -7.95
C GLY A 16 -13.92 6.33 -8.79
N SER A 17 -13.43 5.66 -9.83
CA SER A 17 -14.27 4.86 -10.73
C SER A 17 -14.64 3.49 -10.15
N ASN A 18 -13.72 2.85 -9.42
CA ASN A 18 -13.97 1.58 -8.73
C ASN A 18 -13.13 1.45 -7.45
N TYR A 19 -13.73 1.85 -6.32
CA TYR A 19 -13.06 1.82 -5.03
C TYR A 19 -12.71 0.40 -4.56
N ASP A 20 -13.59 -0.59 -4.76
CA ASP A 20 -13.34 -1.96 -4.31
C ASP A 20 -12.18 -2.62 -5.06
N TYR A 21 -12.09 -2.36 -6.36
CA TYR A 21 -10.96 -2.79 -7.18
C TYR A 21 -9.67 -2.09 -6.74
N TRP A 22 -9.70 -0.76 -6.58
CA TRP A 22 -8.57 0.02 -6.11
C TRP A 22 -8.08 -0.47 -4.74
N LYS A 23 -9.00 -0.68 -3.79
CA LYS A 23 -8.72 -1.16 -2.43
C LYS A 23 -8.03 -2.53 -2.47
N SER A 24 -8.54 -3.46 -3.27
CA SER A 24 -7.95 -4.79 -3.41
C SER A 24 -6.52 -4.72 -3.97
N ARG A 25 -6.27 -3.87 -4.97
CA ARG A 25 -4.94 -3.65 -5.56
C ARG A 25 -3.98 -2.97 -4.57
N MET A 26 -4.44 -1.96 -3.85
CA MET A 26 -3.63 -1.24 -2.85
C MET A 26 -3.25 -2.15 -1.68
N THR A 27 -4.18 -2.99 -1.20
CA THR A 27 -3.86 -3.99 -0.17
C THR A 27 -2.81 -4.99 -0.65
N ALA A 28 -2.87 -5.46 -1.89
CA ALA A 28 -1.87 -6.36 -2.45
C ALA A 28 -0.49 -5.68 -2.57
N PHE A 29 -0.45 -4.43 -3.06
CA PHE A 29 0.76 -3.61 -3.18
C PHE A 29 1.45 -3.39 -1.81
N LEU A 30 0.69 -3.01 -0.78
CA LEU A 30 1.25 -2.78 0.56
C LEU A 30 1.78 -4.08 1.19
N LYS A 31 1.09 -5.21 0.97
CA LYS A 31 1.54 -6.53 1.42
C LYS A 31 2.79 -7.02 0.69
N SER A 32 2.99 -6.67 -0.58
CA SER A 32 4.20 -7.03 -1.32
C SER A 32 5.42 -6.21 -0.91
N LEU A 33 5.24 -5.01 -0.36
CA LEU A 33 6.32 -4.20 0.18
C LEU A 33 6.86 -4.79 1.48
N ASP A 34 5.98 -4.92 2.49
CA ASP A 34 6.28 -5.62 3.73
C ASP A 34 5.01 -5.82 4.55
N SER A 35 4.92 -6.94 5.27
CA SER A 35 3.77 -7.24 6.11
C SER A 35 3.60 -6.25 7.27
N LYS A 36 4.68 -5.62 7.76
CA LYS A 36 4.62 -4.58 8.80
C LYS A 36 4.09 -3.27 8.22
N THR A 37 4.37 -2.96 6.95
CA THR A 37 3.80 -1.79 6.25
C THR A 37 2.27 -1.84 6.24
N TRP A 38 1.67 -2.97 5.84
CA TRP A 38 0.20 -3.12 5.90
C TRP A 38 -0.35 -3.02 7.33
N LYS A 39 0.34 -3.61 8.32
CA LYS A 39 -0.06 -3.50 9.73
C LYS A 39 -0.01 -2.06 10.24
N ALA A 40 0.98 -1.27 9.83
CA ALA A 40 1.10 0.13 10.18
C ALA A 40 -0.05 0.97 9.60
N VAL A 41 -0.51 0.67 8.38
CA VAL A 41 -1.71 1.32 7.82
C VAL A 41 -2.96 1.00 8.64
N LEU A 42 -3.12 -0.24 9.11
CA LEU A 42 -4.30 -0.65 9.88
C LEU A 42 -4.30 -0.15 11.34
N LYS A 43 -3.14 -0.16 12.00
CA LYS A 43 -3.03 0.12 13.43
C LYS A 43 -2.53 1.52 13.76
N GLY A 44 -2.16 2.31 12.74
CA GLY A 44 -1.33 3.49 12.91
C GLY A 44 0.14 3.11 12.93
N TRP A 45 0.96 3.95 12.31
CA TRP A 45 2.42 3.83 12.37
C TRP A 45 2.93 4.54 13.62
N ASP A 46 3.76 3.85 14.40
CA ASP A 46 4.50 4.46 15.50
C ASP A 46 5.88 4.87 15.01
N HIS A 47 6.29 6.09 15.34
CA HIS A 47 7.59 6.61 14.91
C HIS A 47 8.70 5.82 15.62
N PRO A 48 9.65 5.19 14.91
CA PRO A 48 10.73 4.50 15.57
C PRO A 48 11.58 5.53 16.30
N VAL A 49 11.47 5.56 17.62
CA VAL A 49 12.43 6.25 18.47
C VAL A 49 13.73 5.47 18.40
N MET A 50 14.74 6.05 17.76
CA MET A 50 16.10 5.49 17.79
C MET A 50 16.55 5.46 19.24
N VAL A 51 16.56 4.26 19.83
CA VAL A 51 17.21 4.03 21.11
C VAL A 51 18.66 3.73 20.78
N ASP A 52 19.48 4.78 20.72
CA ASP A 52 20.93 4.63 20.70
C ASP A 52 21.32 3.91 22.00
N LYS A 53 22.08 2.81 21.88
CA LYS A 53 22.44 1.94 22.99
C LYS A 53 23.84 2.27 23.49
#